data_AF-A0AA47NRT9-F1
#
_entry.id   AF-A0AA47NRT9-F1
#
_cell.length_a   1.000
_cell.length_b   1.000
_cell.length_c   1.000
_cell.angle_alpha   90.00
_cell.angle_beta   90.00
_cell.angle_gamma   90.00
#
_symmetry.space_group_name_H-M   'P 1'
#
loop_
_entity.id
_entity.type
_entity.pdbx_description
1 polymer ?
#
loop_
_entity_poly.entity_id
_entity_poly.type
_entity_poly.pdbx_seq_one_letter_code
_entity_poly.pdbx_strand_id
1 'polypeptide(L)'
;MQEPLTRTQSRLEFITLLSDLWDWRAEAPAGKMAGLLKKTTGLVGLAVSKNPQERLRILYSKILASLQTMPPDAAYRKYTEQLVSERFHLLKTEPDVEKLEQKINGGQIEEVIFQAECELALSRKMAQWKPWEPLVEEAPPNQWKWPI
;
A
#
# COMPACT_ATOMS: atom_id res chain seq x y z
N MET A 1 -50.67 43.41 12.52
CA MET A 1 -49.29 43.14 12.95
C MET A 1 -49.02 41.68 12.65
N GLN A 2 -48.39 41.39 11.52
CA GLN A 2 -48.04 40.05 11.05
C GLN A 2 -46.70 40.18 10.33
N GLU A 3 -45.65 39.63 10.94
CA GLU A 3 -44.33 39.50 10.30
C GLU A 3 -44.36 38.28 9.37
N PRO A 4 -43.92 38.40 8.10
CA PRO A 4 -43.84 37.26 7.20
C PRO A 4 -42.56 36.45 7.44
N LEU A 5 -42.74 35.18 7.82
CA LEU A 5 -41.69 34.17 7.88
C LEU A 5 -40.98 34.03 6.53
N THR A 6 -39.66 34.11 6.60
CA THR A 6 -38.74 34.14 5.46
C THR A 6 -38.63 32.77 4.79
N ARG A 7 -38.83 32.79 3.46
CA ARG A 7 -38.71 31.68 2.50
C ARG A 7 -37.25 31.21 2.29
N THR A 8 -36.39 31.30 3.30
CA THR A 8 -34.95 31.07 3.17
C THR A 8 -34.41 30.09 4.21
N GLN A 9 -35.28 29.44 5.00
CA GLN A 9 -34.83 28.53 6.06
C GLN A 9 -34.72 27.06 5.60
N SER A 10 -35.30 26.67 4.46
CA SER A 10 -35.30 25.26 4.02
C SER A 10 -34.11 24.86 3.15
N ARG A 11 -33.26 25.81 2.70
CA ARG A 11 -32.16 25.52 1.75
C ARG A 11 -30.79 25.35 2.41
N LEU A 12 -30.65 25.77 3.66
CA LEU A 12 -29.43 25.60 4.45
C LEU A 12 -29.49 24.39 5.38
N GLU A 13 -30.68 23.99 5.84
CA GLU A 13 -30.91 22.74 6.58
C GLU A 13 -30.63 21.47 5.73
N PHE A 14 -30.71 21.58 4.40
CA PHE A 14 -30.39 20.45 3.49
C PHE A 14 -28.89 20.23 3.30
N ILE A 15 -28.05 21.23 3.57
CA ILE A 15 -26.59 21.13 3.40
C ILE A 15 -25.94 20.63 4.69
N THR A 16 -26.50 20.96 5.86
CA THR A 16 -26.04 20.45 7.16
C THR A 16 -26.42 18.99 7.39
N LEU A 17 -27.56 18.52 6.89
CA LEU A 17 -27.96 17.10 6.98
C LEU A 17 -27.07 16.15 6.16
N LEU A 18 -26.31 16.67 5.19
CA LEU A 18 -25.40 15.89 4.34
C LEU A 18 -23.96 15.83 4.86
N SER A 19 -23.54 16.74 5.76
CA SER A 19 -22.26 16.61 6.47
C SER A 19 -22.34 15.56 7.58
N ASP A 20 -23.46 15.53 8.31
CA ASP A 20 -23.65 14.61 9.44
C ASP A 20 -23.82 13.14 8.97
N LEU A 21 -24.21 12.94 7.71
CA LEU A 21 -24.32 11.62 7.08
C LEU A 21 -22.96 11.06 6.61
N TRP A 22 -21.94 11.92 6.43
CA TRP A 22 -20.58 11.51 6.08
C TRP A 22 -19.74 11.20 7.34
N ASP A 23 -20.02 11.86 8.46
CA ASP A 23 -19.37 11.60 9.77
C ASP A 23 -19.86 10.32 10.46
N TRP A 24 -21.09 9.85 10.20
CA TRP A 24 -21.60 8.60 10.78
C TRP A 24 -20.81 7.34 10.35
N ARG A 25 -20.03 7.40 9.28
CA ARG A 25 -19.19 6.27 8.83
C ARG A 25 -17.81 6.21 9.53
N ALA A 26 -17.47 7.20 10.35
CA ALA A 26 -16.14 7.30 10.97
C ALA A 26 -16.05 6.74 12.41
N GLU A 27 -17.15 6.41 13.06
CA GLU A 27 -17.15 5.95 14.46
C GLU A 27 -17.84 4.59 14.65
N ALA A 28 -17.27 3.56 14.03
CA ALA A 28 -17.45 2.20 14.52
C ALA A 28 -16.37 1.94 15.59
N PRO A 29 -16.72 1.63 16.85
CA PRO A 29 -15.73 1.19 17.82
C PRO A 29 -15.19 -0.16 17.35
N ALA A 30 -13.99 -0.14 16.77
CA ALA A 30 -13.21 -1.33 16.47
C ALA A 30 -12.94 -2.05 17.79
N GLY A 31 -13.79 -3.03 18.09
CA GLY A 31 -13.60 -3.98 19.17
C GLY A 31 -12.17 -4.51 19.09
N LYS A 32 -11.49 -4.50 20.23
CA LYS A 32 -10.16 -5.06 20.44
C LYS A 32 -10.20 -6.56 20.04
N MET A 33 -9.95 -6.89 18.78
CA MET A 33 -9.70 -8.27 18.35
C MET A 33 -8.24 -8.60 18.66
N ALA A 34 -7.94 -8.63 19.96
CA ALA A 34 -6.71 -9.19 20.46
C ALA A 34 -6.70 -10.69 20.11
N GLY A 35 -5.99 -11.04 19.04
CA GLY A 35 -5.53 -12.40 18.76
C GLY A 35 -6.54 -13.32 18.09
N LEU A 36 -7.18 -12.91 17.00
CA LEU A 36 -7.77 -13.89 16.08
C LEU A 36 -6.63 -14.58 15.31
N LEU A 37 -6.13 -15.69 15.86
CA LEU A 37 -5.22 -16.59 15.14
C LEU A 37 -5.96 -17.11 13.89
N LYS A 38 -5.61 -16.58 12.72
CA LYS A 38 -6.13 -17.06 11.43
C LYS A 38 -5.88 -18.57 11.34
N LYS A 39 -6.95 -19.37 11.19
CA LYS A 39 -6.84 -20.84 11.11
C LYS A 39 -6.29 -21.29 9.77
N THR A 40 -6.68 -20.59 8.70
CA THR A 40 -6.27 -20.82 7.32
C THR A 40 -6.30 -19.51 6.55
N THR A 41 -5.41 -19.33 5.58
CA THR A 41 -5.45 -18.21 4.61
C THR A 41 -6.51 -18.40 3.52
N GLY A 42 -7.08 -19.61 3.38
CA GLY A 42 -8.02 -19.94 2.30
C GLY A 42 -7.38 -20.02 0.90
N LEU A 43 -6.06 -19.84 0.82
CA LEU A 43 -5.27 -19.92 -0.41
C LEU A 43 -4.38 -21.17 -0.37
N VAL A 44 -4.39 -21.96 -1.44
CA VAL A 44 -3.55 -23.16 -1.52
C VAL A 44 -2.07 -22.76 -1.60
N GLY A 45 -1.22 -23.42 -0.81
CA GLY A 45 0.23 -23.17 -0.81
C GLY A 45 0.69 -21.97 0.01
N LEU A 46 -0.22 -21.17 0.60
CA LEU A 46 0.12 -20.04 1.45
C LEU A 46 -0.16 -20.36 2.93
N ALA A 47 0.87 -20.72 3.67
CA ALA A 47 0.74 -21.04 5.10
C ALA A 47 0.56 -19.78 5.95
N VAL A 48 -0.28 -19.87 6.99
CA VAL A 48 -0.48 -18.79 7.96
C VAL A 48 0.82 -18.48 8.70
N SER A 49 1.19 -17.20 8.76
CA SER A 49 2.38 -16.77 9.49
C SER A 49 2.04 -16.52 10.95
N LYS A 50 2.83 -17.09 11.88
CA LYS A 50 2.63 -16.90 13.32
C LYS A 50 2.92 -15.47 13.78
N ASN A 51 3.95 -14.84 13.19
CA ASN A 51 4.41 -13.49 13.52
C ASN A 51 4.65 -12.69 12.23
N PRO A 52 3.58 -12.26 11.53
CA PRO A 52 3.70 -11.63 10.22
C PRO A 52 4.41 -10.27 10.27
N GLN A 53 4.16 -9.47 11.31
CA GLN A 53 4.74 -8.12 11.45
C GLN A 53 6.25 -8.13 11.60
N GLU A 54 6.80 -9.00 12.46
CA GLU A 54 8.24 -9.10 12.65
C GLU A 54 8.94 -9.60 11.38
N ARG A 55 8.33 -10.58 10.69
CA ARG A 55 8.85 -11.05 9.41
C ARG A 55 8.89 -9.93 8.36
N LEU A 56 7.81 -9.16 8.22
CA LEU A 56 7.77 -8.01 7.31
C LEU A 56 8.80 -6.94 7.68
N ARG A 57 8.98 -6.66 8.97
CA ARG A 57 9.99 -5.69 9.45
C ARG A 57 11.40 -6.10 9.01
N ILE A 58 11.73 -7.39 9.16
CA ILE A 58 13.01 -7.95 8.71
C ILE A 58 13.15 -7.91 7.19
N LEU A 59 12.09 -8.17 6.44
CA LEU A 59 12.13 -8.13 4.98
C LEU A 59 12.33 -6.71 4.45
N TYR A 60 11.56 -5.75 4.94
CA TYR A 60 11.69 -4.35 4.51
C TYR A 60 13.04 -3.74 4.89
N SER A 61 13.60 -4.06 6.06
CA SER A 61 14.95 -3.60 6.40
C SER A 61 16.02 -4.18 5.47
N LYS A 62 15.89 -5.46 5.09
CA LYS A 62 16.77 -6.11 4.10
C LYS A 62 16.62 -5.51 2.71
N ILE A 63 15.39 -5.19 2.28
CA ILE A 63 15.15 -4.53 0.98
C ILE A 63 15.82 -3.16 0.98
N LEU A 64 15.58 -2.31 1.98
CA LEU A 64 16.21 -1.00 2.08
C LEU A 64 17.74 -1.09 2.07
N ALA A 65 18.33 -2.07 2.75
CA ALA A 65 19.77 -2.32 2.69
C ALA A 65 20.24 -2.74 1.29
N SER A 66 19.50 -3.59 0.59
CA SER A 66 19.80 -3.98 -0.80
C SER A 66 19.71 -2.79 -1.75
N LEU A 67 18.74 -1.89 -1.55
CA LEU A 67 18.56 -0.70 -2.40
C LEU A 67 19.75 0.28 -2.29
N GLN A 68 20.46 0.32 -1.16
CA GLN A 68 21.66 1.14 -1.00
C GLN A 68 22.82 0.77 -1.94
N THR A 69 22.80 -0.45 -2.51
CA THR A 69 23.83 -0.88 -3.47
C THR A 69 23.69 -0.24 -4.86
N MET A 70 22.53 0.35 -5.15
CA MET A 70 22.20 0.97 -6.44
C MET A 70 22.35 2.49 -6.34
N PRO A 71 22.61 3.22 -7.45
CA PRO A 71 22.79 4.66 -7.39
C PRO A 71 21.44 5.40 -7.12
N PRO A 72 21.46 6.55 -6.44
CA PRO A 72 20.24 7.26 -5.98
C PRO A 72 19.41 7.88 -7.11
N ASP A 73 20.00 8.06 -8.29
CA ASP A 73 19.35 8.57 -9.50
C ASP A 73 18.52 7.49 -10.21
N ALA A 74 18.78 6.20 -9.96
CA ALA A 74 18.03 5.11 -10.55
C ALA A 74 16.54 5.20 -10.19
N ALA A 75 15.68 5.28 -11.21
CA ALA A 75 14.24 5.40 -11.04
C ALA A 75 13.67 4.26 -10.17
N TYR A 76 14.11 3.02 -10.39
CA TYR A 76 13.70 1.86 -9.59
C TYR A 76 13.99 2.07 -8.10
N ARG A 77 15.21 2.52 -7.75
CA ARG A 77 15.57 2.77 -6.36
C ARG A 77 14.65 3.81 -5.72
N LYS A 78 14.43 4.95 -6.38
CA LYS A 78 13.59 6.04 -5.87
C LYS A 78 12.18 5.59 -5.55
N TYR A 79 11.52 4.90 -6.48
CA TYR A 79 10.13 4.46 -6.30
C TYR A 79 9.99 3.32 -5.31
N THR A 80 10.92 2.35 -5.32
CA THR A 80 10.88 1.24 -4.38
C THR A 80 11.21 1.68 -2.96
N GLU A 81 12.17 2.60 -2.76
CA GLU A 81 12.46 3.18 -1.44
C GLU A 81 11.23 3.91 -0.89
N GLN A 82 10.57 4.73 -1.71
CA GLN A 82 9.35 5.43 -1.30
C GLN A 82 8.27 4.43 -0.86
N LEU A 83 7.91 3.48 -1.72
CA LEU A 83 6.87 2.49 -1.44
C LEU A 83 7.19 1.65 -0.18
N VAL A 84 8.43 1.17 -0.06
CA VAL A 84 8.85 0.38 1.11
C VAL A 84 8.85 1.23 2.37
N SER A 85 9.29 2.48 2.31
CA SER A 85 9.30 3.38 3.47
C SER A 85 7.89 3.71 3.97
N GLU A 86 6.93 3.94 3.07
CA GLU A 86 5.52 4.17 3.39
C GLU A 86 4.92 2.92 4.07
N ARG A 87 5.09 1.73 3.49
CA ARG A 87 4.60 0.47 4.08
C ARG A 87 5.28 0.16 5.42
N PHE A 88 6.57 0.45 5.53
CA PHE A 88 7.32 0.27 6.77
C PHE A 88 6.88 1.24 7.86
N HIS A 89 6.45 2.46 7.50
CA HIS A 89 5.86 3.41 8.43
C HIS A 89 4.51 2.91 8.94
N LEU A 90 3.63 2.42 8.05
CA LEU A 90 2.34 1.83 8.43
C LEU A 90 2.50 0.66 9.41
N LEU A 91 3.51 -0.20 9.19
CA LEU A 91 3.86 -1.31 10.10
C LEU A 91 4.32 -0.88 11.50
N LYS A 92 4.87 0.33 11.64
CA LYS A 92 5.27 0.87 12.96
C LYS A 92 4.09 1.49 13.69
N THR A 93 3.19 2.12 12.94
CA THR A 93 2.04 2.84 13.48
C THR A 93 0.92 1.90 13.90
N GLU A 94 0.66 0.85 13.13
CA GLU A 94 -0.44 -0.08 13.38
C GLU A 94 0.03 -1.43 13.96
N PRO A 95 -0.28 -1.72 15.24
CA PRO A 95 0.00 -3.02 15.84
C PRO A 95 -1.06 -4.09 15.50
N ASP A 96 -2.20 -3.70 14.92
CA ASP A 96 -3.28 -4.61 14.57
C ASP A 96 -3.17 -5.09 13.11
N VAL A 97 -3.26 -6.41 12.90
CA VAL A 97 -3.05 -7.03 11.59
C VAL A 97 -4.21 -6.71 10.64
N GLU A 98 -5.45 -6.71 11.12
CA GLU A 98 -6.62 -6.48 10.26
C GLU A 98 -6.66 -5.04 9.74
N LYS A 99 -6.38 -4.07 10.61
CA LYS A 99 -6.27 -2.66 10.22
C LYS A 99 -5.09 -2.42 9.28
N LEU A 100 -3.97 -3.10 9.52
CA LEU A 100 -2.81 -3.02 8.65
C LEU A 100 -3.12 -3.54 7.23
N GLU A 101 -3.83 -4.67 7.11
CA GLU A 101 -4.28 -5.22 5.82
C GLU A 101 -5.16 -4.20 5.05
N GLN A 102 -6.09 -3.54 5.75
CA GLN A 102 -6.94 -2.51 5.15
C GLN A 102 -6.16 -1.28 4.69
N LYS A 103 -5.18 -0.81 5.48
CA LYS A 103 -4.37 0.36 5.11
C LYS A 103 -3.41 0.08 3.95
N ILE A 104 -2.84 -1.12 3.89
CA ILE A 104 -1.95 -1.51 2.79
C ILE A 104 -2.75 -1.80 1.51
N ASN A 105 -4.01 -2.26 1.65
CA ASN A 105 -4.89 -2.63 0.54
C ASN A 105 -4.23 -3.59 -0.46
N GLY A 106 -3.54 -4.61 0.06
CA GLY A 106 -2.70 -5.53 -0.71
C GLY A 106 -3.07 -7.01 -0.56
N GLY A 107 -4.31 -7.31 -0.15
CA GLY A 107 -4.75 -8.66 0.17
C GLY A 107 -4.43 -9.05 1.62
N GLN A 108 -4.22 -10.36 1.86
CA GLN A 108 -3.86 -10.85 3.19
C GLN A 108 -2.40 -10.54 3.53
N ILE A 109 -2.09 -10.45 4.82
CA ILE A 109 -0.73 -10.13 5.28
C ILE A 109 0.30 -11.16 4.82
N GLU A 110 -0.08 -12.43 4.66
CA GLU A 110 0.77 -13.48 4.09
C GLU A 110 1.14 -13.22 2.63
N GLU A 111 0.21 -12.69 1.83
CA GLU A 111 0.48 -12.32 0.43
C GLU A 111 1.44 -11.13 0.37
N VAL A 112 1.29 -10.17 1.28
CA VAL A 112 2.21 -9.03 1.43
C VAL A 112 3.62 -9.50 1.82
N ILE A 113 3.73 -10.52 2.69
CA ILE A 113 5.02 -11.15 3.02
C ILE A 113 5.64 -11.77 1.78
N PHE A 114 4.87 -12.54 1.02
CA PHE A 114 5.36 -13.16 -0.22
C PHE A 114 5.79 -12.10 -1.24
N GLN A 115 5.03 -11.02 -1.39
CA GLN A 115 5.40 -9.89 -2.24
C GLN A 115 6.73 -9.27 -1.79
N ALA A 116 6.95 -9.07 -0.48
CA ALA A 116 8.20 -8.54 0.04
C ALA A 116 9.38 -9.50 -0.18
N GLU A 117 9.17 -10.81 -0.14
CA GLU A 117 10.21 -11.80 -0.48
C GLU A 117 10.58 -11.76 -1.97
N CYS A 118 9.57 -11.66 -2.84
CA CYS A 118 9.78 -11.47 -4.28
C CYS A 118 10.51 -10.16 -4.56
N GLU A 119 10.16 -9.06 -3.89
CA GLU A 119 10.83 -7.76 -4.03
C GLU A 119 12.29 -7.81 -3.55
N LEU A 120 12.56 -8.52 -2.46
CA LEU A 120 13.94 -8.74 -1.99
C LEU A 120 14.76 -9.55 -3.02
N ALA A 121 14.16 -10.57 -3.63
CA ALA A 121 14.82 -11.33 -4.69
C ALA A 121 15.04 -10.49 -5.95
N LEU A 122 14.05 -9.66 -6.33
CA LEU A 122 14.11 -8.76 -7.47
C LEU A 122 15.19 -7.71 -7.28
N SER A 123 15.22 -7.01 -6.15
CA SER A 123 16.22 -5.97 -5.85
C SER A 123 17.67 -6.50 -5.95
N ARG A 124 17.91 -7.74 -5.51
CA ARG A 124 19.21 -8.40 -5.68
C ARG A 124 19.56 -8.68 -7.14
N LYS A 125 18.58 -9.05 -7.96
CA LYS A 125 18.77 -9.25 -9.42
C LYS A 125 18.97 -7.92 -10.13
N MET A 126 18.21 -6.88 -9.77
CA MET A 126 18.34 -5.53 -10.32
C MET A 126 19.74 -4.96 -10.08
N ALA A 127 20.35 -5.25 -8.93
CA ALA A 127 21.73 -4.90 -8.65
C ALA A 127 22.74 -5.54 -9.64
N GLN A 128 22.44 -6.73 -10.15
CA GLN A 128 23.26 -7.42 -11.15
C GLN A 128 22.96 -6.94 -12.57
N TRP A 129 21.70 -6.71 -12.90
CA TRP A 129 21.24 -6.33 -14.25
C TRP A 129 21.50 -4.87 -14.60
N LYS A 130 21.60 -3.98 -13.60
CA LYS A 130 21.86 -2.55 -13.75
C LYS A 130 20.96 -1.86 -14.82
N PRO A 131 19.63 -1.97 -14.71
CA PRO A 131 18.70 -1.45 -15.72
C PRO A 131 18.66 0.09 -15.82
N TRP A 132 19.38 0.81 -14.95
CA TRP A 132 19.52 2.26 -15.01
C TRP A 132 20.59 2.71 -16.01
N GLU A 133 21.37 1.79 -16.58
CA GLU A 133 22.26 2.08 -17.69
C GLU A 133 21.43 2.40 -18.97
N PRO A 134 21.97 3.21 -19.88
CA PRO A 134 21.28 3.54 -21.13
C PRO A 134 20.99 2.28 -21.96
N LEU A 135 20.04 2.40 -22.90
CA LEU A 135 19.67 1.32 -23.80
C LEU A 135 20.91 0.75 -24.51
N VAL A 136 21.05 -0.58 -24.49
CA VAL A 136 22.17 -1.27 -25.13
C VAL A 136 22.10 -1.11 -26.65
N GLU A 137 20.90 -1.15 -27.22
CA GLU A 137 20.65 -0.98 -28.64
C GLU A 137 19.42 -0.10 -28.87
N GLU A 138 19.54 0.84 -29.81
CA GLU A 138 18.41 1.63 -30.29
C GLU A 138 17.51 0.79 -31.19
N ALA A 139 16.21 1.11 -31.20
CA ALA A 139 15.26 0.38 -32.03
C ALA A 139 15.54 0.61 -33.54
N PRO A 140 15.59 -0.45 -34.36
CA PRO A 140 15.58 -0.36 -35.81
C PRO A 140 14.46 0.55 -36.35
N PRO A 141 14.69 1.28 -37.44
CA PRO A 141 13.67 2.11 -38.06
C PRO A 141 12.47 1.24 -38.47
N ASN A 142 11.25 1.70 -38.17
CA ASN A 142 9.97 1.02 -38.36
C ASN A 142 9.64 -0.19 -37.46
N GLN A 143 10.47 -0.57 -36.47
CA GLN A 143 10.16 -1.70 -35.57
C GLN A 143 8.86 -1.50 -34.77
N TRP A 144 8.59 -0.27 -34.32
CA TRP A 144 7.43 0.06 -33.48
C TRP A 144 6.36 0.89 -34.20
N LYS A 145 6.38 0.93 -35.55
CA LYS A 145 5.37 1.65 -36.34
C LYS A 145 4.11 0.79 -36.47
N TRP A 146 2.99 1.28 -35.95
CA TRP A 146 1.68 0.64 -36.10
C TRP A 146 0.56 1.66 -36.31
N PRO A 147 -0.35 1.48 -37.28
CA PRO A 147 -0.34 0.50 -38.38
C PRO A 147 0.71 0.83 -39.46
N ILE A 148 0.95 -0.12 -40.38
CA ILE A 148 1.97 -0.04 -41.45
C ILE A 148 1.67 1.09 -42.43
#